data_AF-A0A536R639-F1
#
_entry.id   AF-A0A536R639-F1
#
_cell.length_a   1.000
_cell.length_b   1.000
_cell.length_c   1.000
_cell.angle_alpha   90.00
_cell.angle_beta   90.00
_cell.angle_gamma   90.00
#
_symmetry.space_group_name_H-M   'P 1'
#
loop_
_entity.id
_entity.type
_entity.pdbx_description
1 polymer ?
#
loop_
_entity_poly.entity_id
_entity_poly.type
_entity_poly.pdbx_seq_one_letter_code
_entity_poly.pdbx_strand_id
1 'polypeptide(L)'
;MELMPLPLVIAANTFVGKPWASGAGTLLAAFTVALVALFGLADLAGLQLLSQALPAQRRFAVDAGVIVTAAAAAGFLFQPIRRDMAAFLPIHPENPVHTLALVLSTLLLGTQVTLIAFTDVLGSNLAQPPLNVVDVLEGEAPFLIIAAAGVGIFMRRNARQAAERLGLVVPAWRHVILALAVAGLFLGLSQASDILSHSLTPDIARRVDSTTQHVFGQLGGPLGIAALALLPGICEEVLFRGALQPRIGVLATALLFTSIHTEYGLSIDTLAVFVLALGLGFVRKYTNTTTSCACHVSYNLLVGIGIAGAALNVALVLEVVLIAVSAYAIWRHR
;
A
#
# COMPACT_ATOMS: atom_id res chain seq x y z
N MET A 1 1.14 -1.70 16.82
CA MET A 1 0.61 -0.36 16.45
C MET A 1 -0.25 -0.40 15.17
N GLU A 2 -0.19 -1.47 14.37
CA GLU A 2 -0.79 -1.52 13.03
C GLU A 2 -2.33 -1.47 13.00
N LEU A 3 -3.00 -1.90 14.07
CA LEU A 3 -4.46 -1.80 14.21
C LEU A 3 -4.95 -0.52 14.89
N MET A 4 -4.07 0.45 15.17
CA MET A 4 -4.44 1.74 15.77
C MET A 4 -5.60 2.47 15.07
N PRO A 5 -5.74 2.48 13.73
CA PRO A 5 -6.89 3.14 13.10
C PRO A 5 -8.20 2.34 13.21
N LEU A 6 -8.17 1.06 13.60
CA LEU A 6 -9.35 0.19 13.56
C LEU A 6 -10.54 0.71 14.39
N PRO A 7 -10.36 1.16 15.66
CA PRO A 7 -11.48 1.73 16.43
C PRO A 7 -12.10 2.96 15.76
N LEU A 8 -11.27 3.81 15.14
CA LEU A 8 -11.73 4.99 14.40
C LEU A 8 -12.54 4.56 13.16
N VAL A 9 -12.05 3.56 12.42
CA VAL A 9 -12.71 3.02 11.22
C VAL A 9 -14.06 2.38 11.58
N ILE A 10 -14.13 1.65 12.69
CA ILE A 10 -15.38 1.06 13.21
C ILE A 10 -16.35 2.17 13.59
N ALA A 11 -15.92 3.16 14.38
CA ALA A 11 -16.76 4.29 14.79
C ALA A 11 -17.29 5.07 13.59
N ALA A 12 -16.45 5.41 12.61
CA ALA A 12 -16.90 6.09 11.40
C ALA A 12 -17.96 5.30 10.62
N ASN A 13 -17.87 3.96 10.63
CA ASN A 13 -18.86 3.11 9.99
C ASN A 13 -20.21 3.10 10.71
N THR A 14 -20.24 3.11 12.05
CA THR A 14 -21.50 3.14 12.83
C THR A 14 -22.25 4.46 12.69
N PHE A 15 -21.55 5.54 12.33
CA PHE A 15 -22.16 6.85 12.11
C PHE A 15 -22.95 6.93 10.80
N VAL A 16 -22.61 6.14 9.78
CA VAL A 16 -23.20 6.29 8.44
C VAL A 16 -24.73 6.12 8.47
N GLY A 17 -25.44 7.05 7.83
CA GLY A 17 -26.91 7.05 7.75
C GLY A 17 -27.59 7.79 8.90
N LYS A 18 -26.85 8.27 9.90
CA LYS A 18 -27.37 9.14 10.96
C LYS A 18 -27.38 10.61 10.50
N PRO A 19 -28.33 11.45 10.96
CA PRO A 19 -28.38 12.86 10.59
C PRO A 19 -27.14 13.65 11.04
N TRP A 20 -26.51 13.23 12.14
CA TRP A 20 -25.31 13.84 12.70
C TRP A 20 -23.99 13.22 12.19
N ALA A 21 -24.05 12.29 11.23
CA ALA A 21 -22.91 11.48 10.78
C ALA A 21 -21.72 12.33 10.31
N SER A 22 -21.99 13.36 9.51
CA SER A 22 -20.95 14.24 8.95
C SER A 22 -20.20 14.99 10.06
N GLY A 23 -20.92 15.52 11.05
CA GLY A 23 -20.34 16.21 12.21
C GLY A 23 -19.50 15.28 13.07
N ALA A 24 -20.04 14.12 13.46
CA ALA A 24 -19.30 13.14 14.26
C ALA A 24 -18.08 12.57 13.53
N GLY A 25 -18.18 12.33 12.21
CA GLY A 25 -17.04 11.93 11.39
C GLY A 25 -15.94 12.99 11.32
N THR A 26 -16.32 14.26 11.22
CA THR A 26 -15.38 15.38 11.23
C THR A 26 -14.71 15.52 12.60
N LEU A 27 -15.45 15.39 13.70
CA LEU A 27 -14.89 15.40 15.06
C LEU A 27 -13.93 14.23 15.30
N LEU A 28 -14.29 13.03 14.85
CA LEU A 28 -13.44 11.85 14.95
C LEU A 28 -12.13 12.03 14.18
N ALA A 29 -12.22 12.54 12.95
CA ALA A 29 -11.05 12.85 12.13
C ALA A 29 -10.21 13.99 12.75
N ALA A 30 -10.85 15.00 13.33
CA ALA A 30 -10.18 16.10 14.02
C ALA A 30 -9.41 15.62 15.24
N PHE A 31 -9.97 14.69 16.02
CA PHE A 31 -9.27 14.03 17.12
C PHE A 31 -8.01 13.32 16.63
N THR A 32 -8.08 12.57 15.53
CA THR A 32 -6.92 11.88 14.95
C THR A 32 -5.83 12.87 14.51
N VAL A 33 -6.21 13.93 13.79
CA VAL A 33 -5.28 14.97 13.35
C VAL A 33 -4.65 15.69 14.53
N ALA A 34 -5.45 16.07 15.53
CA ALA A 34 -4.97 16.76 16.72
C ALA A 34 -3.97 15.89 17.50
N LEU A 35 -4.22 14.58 17.61
CA LEU A 35 -3.30 13.67 18.29
C LEU A 35 -1.93 13.65 17.59
N VAL A 36 -1.89 13.52 16.26
CA VAL A 36 -0.63 13.53 15.49
C VAL A 36 0.07 14.89 15.59
N ALA A 37 -0.68 15.99 15.49
CA ALA A 37 -0.13 17.34 15.64
C ALA A 37 0.47 17.56 17.04
N LEU A 38 -0.19 17.06 18.09
CA LEU A 38 0.29 17.15 19.46
C LEU A 38 1.59 16.38 19.67
N PHE A 39 1.74 15.18 19.07
CA PHE A 39 3.00 14.46 19.10
C PHE A 39 4.14 15.24 18.43
N GLY A 40 3.90 15.79 17.24
CA GLY A 40 4.90 16.61 16.55
C GLY A 40 5.29 17.88 17.33
N LEU A 41 4.31 18.56 17.95
CA LEU A 41 4.55 19.75 18.78
C LEU A 41 5.26 19.41 20.09
N ALA A 42 4.92 18.29 20.73
CA ALA A 42 5.58 17.81 21.93
C ALA A 42 7.07 17.53 21.66
N ASP A 43 7.38 16.90 20.53
CA ASP A 43 8.75 16.62 20.13
C ASP A 43 9.54 17.90 19.84
N LEU A 44 8.92 18.84 19.12
CA LEU A 44 9.49 20.15 18.85
C LEU A 44 9.73 20.96 20.14
N ALA A 45 8.89 20.77 21.16
CA ALA A 45 9.05 21.35 22.50
C ALA A 45 10.13 20.64 23.35
N GLY A 46 10.77 19.60 22.83
CA GLY A 46 11.90 18.91 23.45
C GLY A 46 11.55 17.64 24.23
N LEU A 47 10.30 17.16 24.17
CA LEU A 47 9.89 15.91 24.84
C LEU A 47 10.43 14.66 24.14
N GLN A 48 10.80 14.77 22.85
CA GLN A 48 11.44 13.71 22.06
C GLN A 48 10.67 12.38 22.19
N LEU A 49 9.42 12.28 21.78
CA LEU A 49 8.62 11.06 21.86
C LEU A 49 8.84 10.15 20.65
N LEU A 50 9.11 10.71 19.47
CA LEU A 50 9.24 10.00 18.19
C LEU A 50 10.69 9.91 17.68
N SER A 51 11.56 10.82 18.11
CA SER A 51 12.83 11.11 17.42
C SER A 51 14.07 11.16 18.34
N GLN A 52 14.02 10.48 19.49
CA GLN A 52 15.05 10.48 20.55
C GLN A 52 16.47 10.18 20.06
N ALA A 53 16.60 9.22 19.15
CA ALA A 53 17.88 8.73 18.66
C ALA A 53 18.45 9.56 17.50
N LEU A 54 17.73 10.58 17.00
CA LEU A 54 18.15 11.35 15.83
C LEU A 54 19.01 12.57 16.21
N PRO A 55 20.01 12.93 15.39
CA PRO A 55 20.69 14.22 15.47
C PRO A 55 19.70 15.39 15.37
N ALA A 56 19.99 16.51 16.04
CA ALA A 56 19.08 17.64 16.18
C ALA A 56 18.49 18.15 14.85
N GLN A 57 19.28 18.21 13.78
CA GLN A 57 18.80 18.65 12.46
C GLN A 57 17.77 17.70 11.84
N ARG A 58 18.02 16.39 11.89
CA ARG A 58 17.09 15.38 11.36
C ARG A 58 15.85 15.28 12.23
N ARG A 59 16.01 15.44 13.54
CA ARG A 59 14.92 15.52 14.52
C ARG A 59 13.93 16.61 14.15
N PHE A 60 14.42 17.84 14.00
CA PHE A 60 13.59 18.98 13.58
C PHE A 60 12.87 18.71 12.25
N ALA A 61 13.55 18.11 11.27
CA ALA A 61 12.95 17.81 9.97
C ALA A 61 11.80 16.77 10.08
N VAL A 62 11.98 15.74 10.91
CA VAL A 62 10.93 14.75 11.18
C VAL A 62 9.76 15.39 11.90
N ASP A 63 10.01 16.15 12.98
CA ASP A 63 8.96 16.79 13.77
C ASP A 63 8.17 17.81 12.92
N ALA A 64 8.87 18.62 12.12
CA ALA A 64 8.26 19.54 11.17
C ALA A 64 7.45 18.79 10.09
N GLY A 65 7.97 17.68 9.56
CA GLY A 65 7.26 16.83 8.61
C GLY A 65 5.96 16.24 9.18
N VAL A 66 5.97 15.81 10.43
CA VAL A 66 4.76 15.34 11.16
C VAL A 66 3.74 16.48 11.31
N ILE A 67 4.17 17.69 11.68
CA ILE A 67 3.28 18.85 11.81
C ILE A 67 2.68 19.25 10.47
N VAL A 68 3.49 19.32 9.40
CA VAL A 68 3.02 19.63 8.04
C VAL A 68 2.04 18.57 7.56
N THR A 69 2.32 17.29 7.83
CA THR A 69 1.43 16.18 7.53
C THR A 69 0.10 16.30 8.25
N ALA A 70 0.12 16.62 9.54
CA ALA A 70 -1.10 16.86 10.32
C ALA A 70 -1.89 18.07 9.79
N ALA A 71 -1.21 19.15 9.42
CA ALA A 71 -1.86 20.33 8.83
C ALA A 71 -2.50 20.02 7.47
N ALA A 72 -1.82 19.26 6.61
CA ALA A 72 -2.38 18.79 5.34
C ALA A 72 -3.63 17.92 5.56
N ALA A 73 -3.57 16.98 6.51
CA ALA A 73 -4.71 16.15 6.89
C ALA A 73 -5.86 16.98 7.49
N ALA A 74 -5.56 18.03 8.27
CA ALA A 74 -6.53 18.96 8.84
C ALA A 74 -7.36 19.68 7.75
N GLY A 75 -6.79 19.89 6.56
CA GLY A 75 -7.50 20.43 5.40
C GLY A 75 -8.78 19.64 5.10
N PHE A 76 -8.74 18.31 5.21
CA PHE A 76 -9.91 17.47 4.98
C PHE A 76 -10.96 17.53 6.09
N LEU A 77 -10.76 18.27 7.18
CA LEU A 77 -11.81 18.57 8.16
C LEU A 77 -12.80 19.60 7.61
N PHE A 78 -12.35 20.46 6.71
CA PHE A 78 -13.17 21.46 6.05
C PHE A 78 -13.97 20.81 4.92
N GLN A 79 -15.30 20.83 5.04
CA GLN A 79 -16.20 20.28 4.03
C GLN A 79 -15.99 20.88 2.62
N PRO A 80 -15.68 22.18 2.43
CA PRO A 80 -15.39 22.73 1.10
C PRO A 80 -14.27 21.99 0.37
N ILE A 81 -13.13 21.72 1.04
CA ILE A 81 -12.00 21.00 0.45
C ILE A 81 -12.42 19.58 0.03
N ARG A 82 -13.23 18.89 0.85
CA ARG A 82 -13.76 17.57 0.48
C ARG A 82 -14.73 17.63 -0.70
N ARG A 83 -15.51 18.72 -0.84
CA ARG A 83 -16.40 18.94 -2.00
C ARG A 83 -15.60 19.16 -3.28
N ASP A 84 -14.54 19.95 -3.22
CA ASP A 84 -13.64 20.18 -4.36
C ASP A 84 -12.98 18.86 -4.80
N MET A 85 -12.53 18.05 -3.83
CA MET A 85 -11.98 16.72 -4.09
C MET A 85 -13.01 15.74 -4.67
N ALA A 86 -14.29 15.86 -4.33
CA ALA A 86 -15.34 15.02 -4.90
C ALA A 86 -15.56 15.27 -6.40
N ALA A 87 -15.05 16.37 -6.96
CA ALA A 87 -15.03 16.60 -8.40
C ALA A 87 -14.07 15.64 -9.13
N PHE A 88 -13.02 15.17 -8.46
CA PHE A 88 -11.98 14.32 -9.03
C PHE A 88 -12.01 12.89 -8.49
N LEU A 89 -12.55 12.71 -7.28
CA LEU A 89 -12.57 11.45 -6.55
C LEU A 89 -14.00 10.96 -6.32
N PRO A 90 -14.26 9.64 -6.42
CA PRO A 90 -15.56 9.03 -6.15
C PRO A 90 -15.89 8.96 -4.64
N ILE A 91 -15.91 10.13 -3.99
CA ILE A 91 -16.18 10.31 -2.56
C ILE A 91 -17.47 11.09 -2.32
N HIS A 92 -18.12 10.83 -1.17
CA HIS A 92 -19.19 11.66 -0.64
C HIS A 92 -18.62 12.55 0.48
N PRO A 93 -18.60 13.88 0.33
CA PRO A 93 -17.98 14.80 1.31
C PRO A 93 -18.57 14.75 2.72
N GLU A 94 -19.80 14.26 2.86
CA GLU A 94 -20.51 14.14 4.14
C GLU A 94 -20.43 12.73 4.74
N ASN A 95 -19.81 11.79 4.03
CA ASN A 95 -19.67 10.43 4.53
C ASN A 95 -18.50 10.36 5.53
N PRO A 96 -18.76 9.98 6.80
CA PRO A 96 -17.73 9.97 7.85
C PRO A 96 -16.57 9.03 7.53
N VAL A 97 -16.83 7.90 6.88
CA VAL A 97 -15.79 6.93 6.49
C VAL A 97 -14.88 7.51 5.42
N HIS A 98 -15.42 8.29 4.47
CA HIS A 98 -14.62 8.90 3.41
C HIS A 98 -13.77 10.05 3.95
N THR A 99 -14.32 10.87 4.84
CA THR A 99 -13.56 11.91 5.56
C THR A 99 -12.39 11.28 6.32
N LEU A 100 -12.65 10.23 7.10
CA LEU A 100 -11.61 9.55 7.85
C LEU A 100 -10.58 8.88 6.93
N ALA A 101 -11.00 8.26 5.82
CA ALA A 101 -10.09 7.65 4.86
C ALA A 101 -9.12 8.66 4.23
N LEU A 102 -9.59 9.86 3.86
CA LEU A 102 -8.74 10.94 3.35
C LEU A 102 -7.72 11.39 4.40
N VAL A 103 -8.16 11.59 5.65
CA VAL A 103 -7.30 11.99 6.77
C VAL A 103 -6.24 10.93 7.05
N LEU A 104 -6.65 9.67 7.28
CA LEU A 104 -5.72 8.57 7.58
C LEU A 104 -4.74 8.31 6.43
N SER A 105 -5.21 8.37 5.18
CA SER A 105 -4.33 8.22 4.01
C SER A 105 -3.28 9.34 3.96
N THR A 106 -3.69 10.58 4.19
CA THR A 106 -2.77 11.73 4.18
C THR A 106 -1.75 11.65 5.32
N LEU A 107 -2.21 11.25 6.51
CA LEU A 107 -1.34 11.03 7.66
C LEU A 107 -0.33 9.90 7.40
N LEU A 108 -0.78 8.77 6.85
CA LEU A 108 0.10 7.66 6.49
C LEU A 108 1.14 8.10 5.45
N LEU A 109 0.70 8.65 4.32
CA LEU A 109 1.59 9.09 3.25
C LEU A 109 2.63 10.11 3.75
N GLY A 110 2.18 11.16 4.44
CA GLY A 110 3.06 12.21 4.90
C GLY A 110 4.07 11.72 5.94
N THR A 111 3.65 10.83 6.85
CA THR A 111 4.55 10.23 7.84
C THR A 111 5.59 9.36 7.16
N GLN A 112 5.17 8.47 6.25
CA GLN A 112 6.09 7.59 5.52
C GLN A 112 7.09 8.38 4.67
N VAL A 113 6.62 9.38 3.92
CA VAL A 113 7.49 10.25 3.11
C VAL A 113 8.48 11.02 3.99
N THR A 114 8.02 11.53 5.14
CA THR A 114 8.89 12.22 6.11
C THR A 114 9.99 11.28 6.61
N LEU A 115 9.64 10.05 6.98
CA LEU A 115 10.61 9.06 7.45
C LEU A 115 11.62 8.70 6.35
N ILE A 116 11.16 8.35 5.14
CA ILE A 116 12.04 8.01 4.02
C ILE A 116 12.99 9.16 3.67
N ALA A 117 12.51 10.41 3.72
CA ALA A 117 13.30 11.58 3.35
C ALA A 117 14.33 12.01 4.40
N PHE A 118 14.00 11.86 5.70
CA PHE A 118 14.77 12.48 6.79
C PHE A 118 15.42 11.49 7.76
N THR A 119 15.13 10.20 7.66
CA THR A 119 15.74 9.15 8.48
C THR A 119 16.47 8.11 7.65
N ASP A 120 17.33 7.31 8.29
CA ASP A 120 17.96 6.18 7.63
C ASP A 120 17.06 4.94 7.72
N VAL A 121 16.03 4.89 6.88
CA VAL A 121 15.06 3.79 6.88
C VAL A 121 15.71 2.43 6.56
N LEU A 122 16.73 2.40 5.70
CA LEU A 122 17.47 1.17 5.39
C LEU A 122 18.28 0.68 6.60
N GLY A 123 18.98 1.60 7.28
CA GLY A 123 19.69 1.29 8.53
C GLY A 123 18.74 0.88 9.66
N SER A 124 17.55 1.49 9.73
CA SER A 124 16.52 1.14 10.71
C SER A 124 16.01 -0.28 10.50
N ASN A 125 15.77 -0.68 9.24
CA ASN A 125 15.39 -2.06 8.90
C ASN A 125 16.51 -3.07 9.22
N LEU A 126 17.78 -2.73 8.97
CA LEU A 126 18.92 -3.58 9.32
C LEU A 126 19.10 -3.76 10.84
N ALA A 127 18.63 -2.80 11.64
CA ALA A 127 18.68 -2.87 13.10
C ALA A 127 17.57 -3.76 13.70
N GLN A 128 16.54 -4.10 12.93
CA GLN A 128 15.49 -5.02 13.36
C GLN A 128 15.88 -6.48 13.10
N PRO A 129 15.30 -7.44 13.84
CA PRO A 129 15.44 -8.85 13.50
C PRO A 129 14.94 -9.16 12.08
N PRO A 130 15.57 -10.11 11.36
CA PRO A 130 15.01 -10.68 10.14
C PRO A 130 13.60 -11.21 10.35
N LEU A 131 12.75 -11.11 9.32
CA LEU A 131 11.36 -11.56 9.41
C LEU A 131 11.26 -13.08 9.33
N ASN A 132 10.39 -13.63 10.16
CA ASN A 132 9.86 -14.98 10.04
C ASN A 132 8.41 -14.96 9.49
N VAL A 133 7.84 -16.14 9.21
CA VAL A 133 6.49 -16.26 8.61
C VAL A 133 5.40 -15.64 9.48
N VAL A 134 5.52 -15.74 10.81
CA VAL A 134 4.57 -15.14 11.75
C VAL A 134 4.66 -13.62 11.67
N ASP A 135 5.87 -13.06 11.61
CA ASP A 135 6.07 -11.61 11.49
C ASP A 135 5.43 -11.06 10.20
N VAL A 136 5.56 -11.80 9.08
CA VAL A 136 4.87 -11.44 7.82
C VAL A 136 3.35 -11.49 8.01
N LEU A 137 2.82 -12.52 8.66
CA LEU A 137 1.37 -12.60 8.93
C LEU A 137 0.89 -11.45 9.81
N GLU A 138 1.65 -11.10 10.84
CA GLU A 138 1.33 -10.00 11.76
C GLU A 138 1.35 -8.64 11.06
N GLY A 139 2.33 -8.39 10.18
CA GLY A 139 2.38 -7.15 9.38
C GLY A 139 1.27 -7.04 8.35
N GLU A 140 0.84 -8.15 7.75
CA GLU A 140 -0.12 -8.18 6.64
C GLU A 140 -1.59 -8.25 7.09
N ALA A 141 -1.90 -9.00 8.15
CA ALA A 141 -3.28 -9.18 8.64
C ALA A 141 -4.01 -7.85 8.94
N PRO A 142 -3.36 -6.81 9.51
CA PRO A 142 -3.95 -5.50 9.71
C PRO A 142 -4.53 -4.88 8.44
N PHE A 143 -3.90 -5.05 7.28
CA PHE A 143 -4.42 -4.51 6.02
C PHE A 143 -5.76 -5.15 5.66
N LEU A 144 -5.87 -6.47 5.76
CA LEU A 144 -7.11 -7.19 5.52
C LEU A 144 -8.21 -6.79 6.51
N ILE A 145 -7.87 -6.68 7.80
CA ILE A 145 -8.80 -6.30 8.87
C ILE A 145 -9.32 -4.88 8.64
N ILE A 146 -8.43 -3.92 8.39
CA ILE A 146 -8.78 -2.52 8.13
C ILE A 146 -9.60 -2.39 6.85
N ALA A 147 -9.27 -3.15 5.80
CA ALA A 147 -10.05 -3.14 4.57
C ALA A 147 -11.49 -3.62 4.80
N ALA A 148 -11.65 -4.75 5.50
CA ALA A 148 -12.95 -5.33 5.81
C ALA A 148 -13.78 -4.42 6.72
N ALA A 149 -13.18 -3.86 7.77
CA ALA A 149 -13.82 -2.88 8.64
C ALA A 149 -14.15 -1.58 7.89
N GLY A 150 -13.26 -1.11 7.02
CA GLY A 150 -13.41 0.10 6.21
C GLY A 150 -14.61 0.04 5.27
N VAL A 151 -14.87 -1.12 4.67
CA VAL A 151 -16.10 -1.33 3.87
C VAL A 151 -17.34 -1.62 4.73
N GLY A 152 -17.21 -1.72 6.05
CA GLY A 152 -18.33 -1.85 6.98
C GLY A 152 -18.87 -3.27 7.11
N ILE A 153 -18.02 -4.30 7.00
CA ILE A 153 -18.41 -5.69 7.26
C ILE A 153 -19.02 -5.83 8.66
N PHE A 154 -20.13 -6.54 8.78
CA PHE A 154 -20.92 -6.75 9.99
C PHE A 154 -21.46 -5.49 10.69
N MET A 155 -21.24 -4.30 10.13
CA MET A 155 -21.82 -3.03 10.60
C MET A 155 -22.93 -2.55 9.66
N ARG A 156 -22.65 -2.55 8.36
CA ARG A 156 -23.55 -2.07 7.30
C ARG A 156 -23.72 -3.06 6.16
N ARG A 157 -22.86 -4.06 6.10
CA ARG A 157 -22.80 -5.08 5.05
C ARG A 157 -22.61 -6.45 5.67
N ASN A 158 -23.29 -7.46 5.15
CA ASN A 158 -22.90 -8.86 5.43
C ASN A 158 -21.61 -9.22 4.68
N ALA A 159 -21.06 -10.41 4.95
CA ALA A 159 -19.79 -10.86 4.37
C ALA A 159 -19.81 -10.86 2.83
N ARG A 160 -20.90 -11.31 2.21
CA ARG A 160 -21.07 -11.35 0.74
C ARG A 160 -21.05 -9.95 0.14
N GLN A 161 -21.81 -9.02 0.71
CA GLN A 161 -21.85 -7.63 0.28
C GLN A 161 -20.50 -6.91 0.47
N ALA A 162 -19.77 -7.25 1.54
CA ALA A 162 -18.42 -6.73 1.78
C ALA A 162 -17.44 -7.24 0.71
N ALA A 163 -17.47 -8.54 0.40
CA ALA A 163 -16.66 -9.14 -0.68
C ALA A 163 -16.97 -8.50 -2.04
N GLU A 164 -18.26 -8.34 -2.40
CA GLU A 164 -18.68 -7.65 -3.62
C GLU A 164 -18.18 -6.20 -3.66
N ARG A 165 -18.28 -5.46 -2.55
CA ARG A 165 -17.77 -4.08 -2.46
C ARG A 165 -16.24 -4.03 -2.59
N LEU A 166 -15.53 -4.99 -2.01
CA LEU A 166 -14.08 -5.10 -2.13
C LEU A 166 -13.66 -5.56 -3.53
N GLY A 167 -14.58 -6.05 -4.36
CA GLY A 167 -14.24 -6.63 -5.68
C GLY A 167 -13.62 -8.01 -5.57
N LEU A 168 -13.91 -8.75 -4.50
CA LEU A 168 -13.53 -10.15 -4.30
C LEU A 168 -14.60 -11.05 -4.93
N VAL A 169 -14.47 -11.23 -6.24
CA VAL A 169 -15.36 -12.03 -7.07
C VAL A 169 -14.58 -13.11 -7.81
N VAL A 170 -15.25 -14.14 -8.30
CA VAL A 170 -14.61 -15.15 -9.16
C VAL A 170 -14.17 -14.46 -10.46
N PRO A 171 -12.87 -14.41 -10.79
CA PRO A 171 -12.40 -13.76 -12.00
C PRO A 171 -12.76 -14.60 -13.23
N ALA A 172 -13.04 -13.93 -14.35
CA ALA A 172 -13.12 -14.62 -15.63
C ALA A 172 -11.74 -15.20 -15.98
N TRP A 173 -11.69 -16.34 -16.66
CA TRP A 173 -10.44 -16.99 -17.06
C TRP A 173 -9.48 -16.05 -17.80
N ARG A 174 -10.01 -15.16 -18.66
CA ARG A 174 -9.22 -14.14 -19.37
C ARG A 174 -8.55 -13.12 -18.44
N HIS A 175 -9.16 -12.83 -17.29
CA HIS A 175 -8.56 -11.96 -16.28
C HIS A 175 -7.42 -12.68 -15.55
N VAL A 176 -7.54 -14.00 -15.35
CA VAL A 176 -6.44 -14.82 -14.81
C VAL A 176 -5.24 -14.81 -15.77
N ILE A 177 -5.47 -14.99 -17.07
CA ILE A 177 -4.38 -14.90 -18.07
C ILE A 177 -3.75 -13.51 -18.08
N LEU A 178 -4.57 -12.44 -18.04
CA LEU A 178 -4.07 -11.07 -17.93
C LEU A 178 -3.22 -10.87 -16.66
N ALA A 179 -3.65 -11.40 -15.52
CA ALA A 179 -2.90 -11.30 -14.27
C ALA A 179 -1.53 -11.99 -14.37
N LEU A 180 -1.47 -13.16 -15.00
CA LEU A 180 -0.21 -13.88 -15.21
C LEU A 180 0.72 -13.13 -16.18
N ALA A 181 0.20 -12.59 -17.28
CA ALA A 181 0.98 -11.76 -18.20
C ALA A 181 1.53 -10.50 -17.50
N VAL A 182 0.68 -9.78 -16.77
CA VAL A 182 1.14 -8.56 -16.07
C VAL A 182 2.18 -8.90 -15.00
N ALA A 183 2.07 -10.06 -14.32
CA ALA A 183 3.07 -10.52 -13.38
C ALA A 183 4.44 -10.79 -14.03
N GLY A 184 4.47 -11.37 -15.24
CA GLY A 184 5.71 -11.56 -15.99
C GLY A 184 6.32 -10.24 -16.45
N LEU A 185 5.50 -9.28 -16.90
CA LEU A 185 5.95 -7.91 -17.19
C LEU A 185 6.55 -7.22 -15.95
N PHE A 186 5.96 -7.41 -14.78
CA PHE A 186 6.49 -6.90 -13.51
C PHE A 186 7.84 -7.53 -13.15
N LEU A 187 8.01 -8.83 -13.36
CA LEU A 187 9.30 -9.49 -13.19
C LEU A 187 10.38 -8.90 -14.11
N GLY A 188 10.02 -8.62 -15.38
CA GLY A 188 10.92 -7.94 -16.31
C GLY A 188 11.29 -6.53 -15.86
N LEU A 189 10.30 -5.76 -15.38
CA LEU A 189 10.51 -4.41 -14.85
C LEU A 189 11.41 -4.42 -13.60
N SER A 190 11.20 -5.37 -12.69
CA SER A 190 12.01 -5.51 -11.47
C SER A 190 13.47 -5.83 -11.80
N GLN A 191 13.73 -6.77 -12.73
CA GLN A 191 15.10 -7.06 -13.18
C GLN A 191 15.74 -5.86 -13.90
N ALA A 192 14.98 -5.12 -14.71
CA ALA A 192 15.48 -3.91 -15.34
C ALA A 192 15.81 -2.82 -14.31
N SER A 193 14.98 -2.68 -13.27
CA SER A 193 15.23 -1.79 -12.13
C SER A 193 16.53 -2.14 -11.43
N ASP A 194 16.72 -3.42 -11.07
CA ASP A 194 17.92 -3.92 -10.40
C ASP A 194 19.21 -3.60 -11.19
N ILE A 195 19.22 -3.89 -12.49
CA ILE A 195 20.35 -3.57 -13.38
C ILE A 195 20.60 -2.05 -13.42
N LEU A 196 19.53 -1.24 -13.45
CA LEU A 196 19.64 0.21 -13.47
C LEU A 196 20.14 0.76 -12.12
N SER A 197 19.65 0.22 -11.01
CA SER A 197 20.07 0.52 -9.64
C SER A 197 21.56 0.28 -9.48
N HIS A 198 22.07 -0.87 -9.91
CA HIS A 198 23.48 -1.23 -9.82
C HIS A 198 24.39 -0.43 -10.76
N SER A 199 23.87 0.05 -11.89
CA SER A 199 24.67 0.83 -12.85
C SER A 199 24.68 2.33 -12.53
N LEU A 200 23.56 2.91 -12.09
CA LEU A 200 23.45 4.34 -11.83
C LEU A 200 23.72 4.73 -10.37
N THR A 201 23.32 3.87 -9.42
CA THR A 201 23.39 4.16 -7.98
C THR A 201 23.95 2.96 -7.19
N PRO A 202 25.16 2.47 -7.49
CA PRO A 202 25.69 1.21 -6.95
C PRO A 202 25.80 1.18 -5.41
N ASP A 203 26.05 2.32 -4.76
CA ASP A 203 26.12 2.39 -3.31
C ASP A 203 24.75 2.21 -2.65
N ILE A 204 23.70 2.79 -3.24
CA ILE A 204 22.32 2.65 -2.75
C ILE A 204 21.83 1.22 -3.04
N ALA A 205 22.08 0.71 -4.25
CA ALA A 205 21.71 -0.65 -4.64
C ALA A 205 22.27 -1.69 -3.65
N ARG A 206 23.57 -1.65 -3.34
CA ARG A 206 24.17 -2.57 -2.35
C ARG A 206 23.55 -2.48 -0.97
N ARG A 207 23.09 -1.29 -0.55
CA ARG A 207 22.38 -1.12 0.72
C ARG A 207 21.00 -1.78 0.65
N VAL A 208 20.26 -1.53 -0.44
CA VAL A 208 18.95 -2.17 -0.70
C VAL A 208 19.10 -3.69 -0.73
N ASP A 209 20.12 -4.24 -1.39
CA ASP A 209 20.39 -5.69 -1.41
C ASP A 209 20.62 -6.23 -0.01
N SER A 210 21.48 -5.56 0.76
CA SER A 210 21.81 -5.98 2.12
C SER A 210 20.60 -5.92 3.04
N THR A 211 19.75 -4.89 2.90
CA THR A 211 18.51 -4.75 3.65
C THR A 211 17.51 -5.82 3.24
N THR A 212 17.30 -6.03 1.95
CA THR A 212 16.38 -7.05 1.42
C THR A 212 16.79 -8.46 1.86
N GLN A 213 18.07 -8.80 1.74
CA GLN A 213 18.62 -10.08 2.17
C GLN A 213 18.52 -10.26 3.69
N HIS A 214 18.73 -9.20 4.47
CA HIS A 214 18.57 -9.24 5.92
C HIS A 214 17.11 -9.43 6.33
N VAL A 215 16.20 -8.66 5.76
CA VAL A 215 14.77 -8.67 6.10
C VAL A 215 14.11 -9.99 5.67
N PHE A 216 14.36 -10.45 4.45
CA PHE A 216 13.63 -11.59 3.86
C PHE A 216 14.46 -12.85 3.67
N GLY A 217 15.78 -12.83 3.84
CA GLY A 217 16.65 -13.96 3.46
C GLY A 217 16.40 -15.26 4.21
N GLN A 218 15.74 -15.22 5.38
CA GLN A 218 15.34 -16.42 6.13
C GLN A 218 14.07 -17.10 5.57
N LEU A 219 13.38 -16.45 4.63
CA LEU A 219 12.12 -16.91 4.05
C LEU A 219 12.30 -17.60 2.69
N GLY A 220 13.54 -17.92 2.29
CA GLY A 220 13.82 -18.59 1.01
C GLY A 220 13.35 -20.06 0.90
N GLY A 221 12.84 -20.65 1.98
CA GLY A 221 12.23 -21.99 1.93
C GLY A 221 10.81 -21.97 1.32
N PRO A 222 10.25 -23.12 0.89
CA PRO A 222 8.94 -23.17 0.22
C PRO A 222 7.79 -22.50 1.00
N LEU A 223 7.78 -22.67 2.34
CA LEU A 223 6.78 -22.04 3.20
C LEU A 223 6.96 -20.52 3.27
N GLY A 224 8.20 -20.03 3.35
CA GLY A 224 8.51 -18.61 3.40
C GLY A 224 8.18 -17.92 2.07
N ILE A 225 8.53 -18.53 0.94
CA ILE A 225 8.15 -18.05 -0.40
C ILE A 225 6.63 -17.99 -0.54
N ALA A 226 5.91 -19.05 -0.10
CA ALA A 226 4.46 -19.05 -0.13
C ALA A 226 3.86 -17.94 0.75
N ALA A 227 4.44 -17.69 1.93
CA ALA A 227 4.01 -16.62 2.83
C ALA A 227 4.23 -15.24 2.21
N LEU A 228 5.44 -14.96 1.69
CA LEU A 228 5.79 -13.70 1.02
C LEU A 228 5.01 -13.44 -0.27
N ALA A 229 4.48 -14.48 -0.90
CA ALA A 229 3.64 -14.30 -2.06
C ALA A 229 2.16 -14.12 -1.71
N LEU A 230 1.62 -14.98 -0.85
CA LEU A 230 0.19 -15.02 -0.57
C LEU A 230 -0.26 -13.92 0.37
N LEU A 231 0.49 -13.64 1.44
CA LEU A 231 0.07 -12.71 2.47
C LEU A 231 0.00 -11.26 1.94
N PRO A 232 1.09 -10.64 1.45
CA PRO A 232 1.02 -9.29 0.89
C PRO A 232 0.15 -9.25 -0.38
N GLY A 233 0.30 -10.25 -1.26
CA GLY A 233 -0.48 -10.33 -2.50
C GLY A 233 -1.99 -10.35 -2.29
N ILE A 234 -2.48 -10.81 -1.14
CA ILE A 234 -3.90 -10.77 -0.78
C ILE A 234 -4.21 -9.56 0.10
N CYS A 235 -3.53 -9.41 1.24
CA CYS A 235 -3.86 -8.43 2.27
C CYS A 235 -3.73 -6.99 1.76
N GLU A 236 -2.62 -6.67 1.11
CA GLU A 236 -2.39 -5.34 0.55
C GLU A 236 -3.38 -5.05 -0.58
N GLU A 237 -3.59 -5.99 -1.50
CA GLU A 237 -4.53 -5.79 -2.62
C GLU A 237 -5.97 -5.56 -2.13
N VAL A 238 -6.40 -6.28 -1.09
CA VAL A 238 -7.74 -6.07 -0.50
C VAL A 238 -7.86 -4.66 0.09
N LEU A 239 -6.83 -4.14 0.77
CA LEU A 239 -6.82 -2.77 1.29
C LEU A 239 -6.69 -1.73 0.19
N PHE A 240 -5.58 -1.74 -0.55
CA PHE A 240 -5.23 -0.72 -1.52
C PHE A 240 -6.17 -0.76 -2.73
N ARG A 241 -6.38 -1.92 -3.36
CA ARG A 241 -7.16 -2.03 -4.61
C ARG A 241 -8.65 -2.23 -4.33
N GLY A 242 -9.00 -2.95 -3.26
CA GLY A 242 -10.39 -3.20 -2.88
C GLY A 242 -11.05 -2.05 -2.12
N ALA A 243 -10.43 -1.58 -1.04
CA ALA A 243 -11.03 -0.59 -0.15
C ALA A 243 -10.73 0.86 -0.57
N LEU A 244 -9.45 1.20 -0.75
CA LEU A 244 -8.97 2.57 -0.94
C LEU A 244 -9.11 3.07 -2.38
N GLN A 245 -8.60 2.35 -3.38
CA GLN A 245 -8.57 2.81 -4.77
C GLN A 245 -9.94 3.22 -5.32
N PRO A 246 -11.06 2.52 -5.04
CA PRO A 246 -12.39 2.96 -5.48
C PRO A 246 -12.88 4.24 -4.81
N ARG A 247 -12.13 4.81 -3.87
CA ARG A 247 -12.42 6.07 -3.16
C ARG A 247 -11.44 7.17 -3.49
N ILE A 248 -10.14 6.88 -3.46
CA ILE A 248 -9.09 7.91 -3.62
C ILE A 248 -8.36 7.83 -4.97
N GLY A 249 -8.75 6.91 -5.85
CA GLY A 249 -8.22 6.81 -7.21
C GLY A 249 -6.89 6.07 -7.31
N VAL A 250 -6.47 5.78 -8.54
CA VAL A 250 -5.28 4.95 -8.83
C VAL A 250 -3.99 5.60 -8.35
N LEU A 251 -3.78 6.89 -8.66
CA LEU A 251 -2.52 7.58 -8.37
C LEU A 251 -2.27 7.70 -6.86
N ALA A 252 -3.25 8.17 -6.09
CA ALA A 252 -3.10 8.33 -4.65
C ALA A 252 -2.90 6.97 -3.95
N THR A 253 -3.61 5.93 -4.37
CA THR A 253 -3.40 4.58 -3.86
C THR A 253 -2.00 4.05 -4.19
N ALA A 254 -1.50 4.27 -5.41
CA ALA A 254 -0.15 3.84 -5.79
C ALA A 254 0.93 4.55 -4.97
N LEU A 255 0.77 5.86 -4.70
CA LEU A 255 1.68 6.61 -3.82
C LEU A 255 1.66 6.06 -2.38
N LEU A 256 0.47 5.79 -1.83
CA LEU A 256 0.34 5.21 -0.49
C LEU A 256 1.01 3.83 -0.40
N PHE A 257 0.72 2.97 -1.37
CA PHE A 257 1.32 1.64 -1.47
C PHE A 257 2.85 1.74 -1.52
N THR A 258 3.39 2.60 -2.36
CA THR A 258 4.84 2.80 -2.47
C THR A 258 5.44 3.31 -1.16
N SER A 259 4.75 4.22 -0.47
CA SER A 259 5.27 4.85 0.75
C SER A 259 5.48 3.88 1.92
N ILE A 260 4.77 2.75 1.94
CA ILE A 260 4.95 1.75 3.01
C ILE A 260 6.12 0.79 2.74
N HIS A 261 6.66 0.75 1.51
CA HIS A 261 7.79 -0.10 1.13
C HIS A 261 9.14 0.56 1.47
N THR A 262 9.35 0.79 2.77
CA THR A 262 10.53 1.53 3.28
C THR A 262 11.84 0.76 3.14
N GLU A 263 11.79 -0.55 2.93
CA GLU A 263 12.92 -1.46 2.72
C GLU A 263 13.73 -1.14 1.46
N TYR A 264 13.16 -0.39 0.51
CA TYR A 264 13.86 0.10 -0.68
C TYR A 264 14.40 1.53 -0.49
N GLY A 265 14.03 2.23 0.59
CA GLY A 265 14.44 3.61 0.86
C GLY A 265 14.07 4.59 -0.26
N LEU A 266 14.92 5.59 -0.50
CA LEU A 266 14.80 6.47 -1.67
C LEU A 266 15.73 5.96 -2.78
N SER A 267 15.24 5.02 -3.59
CA SER A 267 16.00 4.33 -4.64
C SER A 267 15.23 4.21 -5.96
N ILE A 268 15.91 3.70 -6.99
CA ILE A 268 15.28 3.35 -8.28
C ILE A 268 14.28 2.21 -8.07
N ASP A 269 14.51 1.30 -7.11
CA ASP A 269 13.61 0.20 -6.80
C ASP A 269 12.29 0.70 -6.19
N THR A 270 12.32 1.77 -5.38
CA THR A 270 11.10 2.44 -4.90
C THR A 270 10.30 3.05 -6.05
N LEU A 271 10.96 3.58 -7.08
CA LEU A 271 10.28 4.04 -8.30
C LEU A 271 9.68 2.85 -9.08
N ALA A 272 10.36 1.72 -9.14
CA ALA A 272 9.79 0.50 -9.72
C ALA A 272 8.54 0.07 -8.96
N VAL A 273 8.58 0.00 -7.62
CA VAL A 273 7.40 -0.29 -6.77
C VAL A 273 6.23 0.63 -7.11
N PHE A 274 6.47 1.93 -7.32
CA PHE A 274 5.42 2.86 -7.75
C PHE A 274 4.80 2.51 -9.11
N VAL A 275 5.62 2.14 -10.10
CA VAL A 275 5.15 1.71 -11.42
C VAL A 275 4.38 0.39 -11.34
N LEU A 276 4.87 -0.59 -10.56
CA LEU A 276 4.13 -1.83 -10.27
C LEU A 276 2.77 -1.50 -9.61
N ALA A 277 2.77 -0.57 -8.65
CA ALA A 277 1.57 -0.19 -7.93
C ALA A 277 0.50 0.44 -8.83
N LEU A 278 0.92 1.29 -9.78
CA LEU A 278 0.07 1.81 -10.86
C LEU A 278 -0.46 0.67 -11.74
N GLY A 279 0.40 -0.27 -12.14
CA GLY A 279 0.02 -1.43 -12.94
C GLY A 279 -1.07 -2.28 -12.28
N LEU A 280 -0.90 -2.65 -11.00
CA LEU A 280 -1.91 -3.34 -10.19
C LEU A 280 -3.19 -2.50 -10.08
N GLY A 281 -3.06 -1.19 -9.93
CA GLY A 281 -4.19 -0.27 -9.92
C GLY A 281 -4.98 -0.30 -11.24
N PHE A 282 -4.32 -0.37 -12.38
CA PHE A 282 -4.99 -0.52 -13.68
C PHE A 282 -5.61 -1.91 -13.87
N VAL A 283 -4.94 -2.99 -13.44
CA VAL A 283 -5.53 -4.33 -13.41
C VAL A 283 -6.85 -4.28 -12.63
N ARG A 284 -6.85 -3.74 -11.41
CA ARG A 284 -8.06 -3.58 -10.60
C ARG A 284 -9.13 -2.73 -11.27
N LYS A 285 -8.74 -1.63 -11.93
CA LYS A 285 -9.67 -0.68 -12.57
C LYS A 285 -10.45 -1.34 -13.71
N TYR A 286 -9.81 -2.20 -14.49
CA TYR A 286 -10.42 -2.86 -15.65
C TYR A 286 -10.91 -4.29 -15.38
N THR A 287 -10.65 -4.83 -14.18
CA THR A 287 -11.10 -6.18 -13.79
C THR A 287 -11.72 -6.17 -12.39
N ASN A 288 -11.06 -6.75 -11.38
CA ASN A 288 -11.51 -6.86 -10.00
C ASN A 288 -10.31 -7.06 -9.05
N THR A 289 -10.54 -7.03 -7.74
CA THR A 289 -9.46 -7.17 -6.74
C THR A 289 -8.86 -8.56 -6.75
N THR A 290 -9.68 -9.61 -6.93
CA THR A 290 -9.16 -10.99 -7.03
C THR A 290 -8.12 -11.15 -8.15
N THR A 291 -8.33 -10.47 -9.28
CA THR A 291 -7.39 -10.47 -10.41
C THR A 291 -6.09 -9.74 -10.05
N SER A 292 -6.20 -8.62 -9.34
CA SER A 292 -5.03 -7.89 -8.82
C SER A 292 -4.25 -8.73 -7.79
N CYS A 293 -4.95 -9.43 -6.88
CA CYS A 293 -4.35 -10.41 -5.97
C CYS A 293 -3.61 -11.50 -6.75
N ALA A 294 -4.26 -12.11 -7.74
CA ALA A 294 -3.62 -13.15 -8.55
C ALA A 294 -2.35 -12.62 -9.25
N CYS A 295 -2.38 -11.40 -9.77
CA CYS A 295 -1.23 -10.75 -10.39
C CYS A 295 -0.09 -10.56 -9.38
N HIS A 296 -0.39 -9.97 -8.23
CA HIS A 296 0.60 -9.66 -7.20
C HIS A 296 1.20 -10.95 -6.60
N VAL A 297 0.36 -11.91 -6.22
CA VAL A 297 0.80 -13.24 -5.74
C VAL A 297 1.69 -13.92 -6.78
N SER A 298 1.31 -13.89 -8.06
CA SER A 298 2.10 -14.52 -9.12
C SER A 298 3.46 -13.84 -9.29
N TYR A 299 3.50 -12.50 -9.27
CA TYR A 299 4.75 -11.75 -9.33
C TYR A 299 5.69 -12.11 -8.16
N ASN A 300 5.18 -12.09 -6.92
CA ASN A 300 5.98 -12.43 -5.74
C ASN A 300 6.45 -13.90 -5.77
N LEU A 301 5.62 -14.84 -6.25
CA LEU A 301 6.04 -16.24 -6.44
C LEU A 301 7.18 -16.35 -7.45
N LEU A 302 7.09 -15.64 -8.59
CA LEU A 302 8.13 -15.67 -9.62
C LEU A 302 9.45 -15.11 -9.09
N VAL A 303 9.40 -14.01 -8.33
CA VAL A 303 10.58 -13.44 -7.65
C VAL A 303 11.14 -14.42 -6.61
N GLY A 304 10.30 -14.98 -5.74
CA GLY A 304 10.74 -15.84 -4.65
C GLY A 304 11.29 -17.20 -5.10
N ILE A 305 10.74 -17.80 -6.15
CA ILE A 305 11.27 -19.05 -6.74
C ILE A 305 12.57 -18.76 -7.51
N GLY A 306 12.67 -17.59 -8.13
CA GLY A 306 13.73 -17.24 -9.06
C GLY A 306 13.62 -17.99 -10.39
N ILE A 307 13.92 -17.31 -11.50
CA ILE A 307 13.91 -17.92 -12.83
C ILE A 307 15.28 -17.70 -13.48
N ALA A 308 15.98 -18.79 -13.79
CA ALA A 308 17.33 -18.74 -14.35
C ALA A 308 17.57 -19.80 -15.42
N GLY A 309 18.59 -19.59 -16.26
CA GLY A 309 19.05 -20.55 -17.25
C GLY A 309 17.95 -20.96 -18.26
N ALA A 310 17.81 -22.26 -18.52
CA ALA A 310 16.83 -22.76 -19.48
C ALA A 310 15.37 -22.44 -19.09
N ALA A 311 15.09 -22.31 -17.78
CA ALA A 311 13.76 -21.93 -17.31
C ALA A 311 13.38 -20.50 -17.70
N LEU A 312 14.36 -19.59 -17.84
CA LEU A 312 14.13 -18.23 -18.32
C LEU A 312 13.66 -18.21 -19.77
N ASN A 313 14.29 -19.01 -20.64
CA ASN A 313 13.87 -19.10 -22.05
C ASN A 313 12.43 -19.61 -22.17
N VAL A 314 12.06 -20.63 -21.39
CA VAL A 314 10.69 -21.14 -21.33
C VAL A 314 9.73 -20.07 -20.81
N ALA A 315 10.09 -19.38 -19.72
CA ALA A 315 9.29 -18.30 -19.15
C ALA A 315 9.04 -17.17 -20.15
N LEU A 316 10.06 -16.75 -20.93
CA LEU A 316 9.92 -15.73 -21.97
C LEU A 316 8.96 -16.16 -23.09
N VAL A 317 9.03 -17.43 -23.53
CA VAL A 317 8.09 -17.94 -24.54
C VAL A 317 6.66 -17.97 -23.98
N LEU A 318 6.48 -18.45 -22.76
CA LEU A 318 5.17 -18.46 -22.09
C LEU A 318 4.62 -17.04 -21.93
N GLU A 319 5.48 -16.09 -21.57
CA GLU A 319 5.11 -14.68 -21.41
C GLU A 319 4.60 -14.08 -22.72
N VAL A 320 5.30 -14.30 -23.83
CA VAL A 320 4.84 -13.86 -25.16
C VAL A 320 3.47 -14.46 -25.50
N VAL A 321 3.25 -15.75 -25.20
CA VAL A 321 1.95 -16.40 -25.41
C VAL A 321 0.87 -15.78 -24.53
N LEU A 322 1.13 -15.55 -23.24
CA LEU A 322 0.18 -14.94 -22.31
C LEU A 322 -0.22 -13.53 -22.78
N ILE A 323 0.75 -12.69 -23.16
CA ILE A 323 0.49 -11.36 -23.71
C ILE A 323 -0.35 -11.43 -24.98
N ALA A 324 -0.02 -12.32 -25.92
CA ALA A 324 -0.77 -12.49 -27.16
C ALA A 324 -2.22 -12.92 -26.92
N VAL A 325 -2.44 -13.88 -26.01
CA VAL A 325 -3.78 -14.34 -25.64
C VAL A 325 -4.58 -13.24 -24.95
N SER A 326 -3.95 -12.48 -24.04
CA SER A 326 -4.57 -11.33 -23.39
C SER A 326 -4.98 -10.25 -24.40
N ALA A 327 -4.09 -9.91 -25.34
CA ALA A 327 -4.37 -8.93 -26.39
C ALA A 327 -5.54 -9.37 -27.29
N TYR A 328 -5.55 -10.64 -27.70
CA TYR A 328 -6.64 -11.22 -28.50
C TYR A 328 -7.98 -11.21 -27.73
N ALA A 329 -7.96 -11.61 -26.45
CA ALA A 329 -9.15 -11.61 -25.62
C ALA A 329 -9.72 -10.18 -25.45
N ILE A 330 -8.86 -9.18 -25.24
CA ILE A 330 -9.28 -7.77 -25.16
C ILE A 330 -9.86 -7.31 -26.49
N TRP A 331 -9.23 -7.62 -27.62
CA TRP A 331 -9.68 -7.22 -28.95
C TRP A 331 -11.06 -7.79 -29.30
N ARG A 332 -11.30 -9.08 -29.03
CA ARG A 332 -12.57 -9.76 -29.34
C ARG A 332 -13.77 -9.22 -28.54
N HIS A 333 -13.53 -8.54 -27.43
CA HIS A 333 -14.56 -8.03 -26.52
C HIS A 333 -14.73 -6.50 -26.58
N ARG A 334 -14.12 -5.84 -27.57
CA ARG A 334 -14.48 -4.47 -27.98
C ARG A 334 -15.67 -4.49 -28.92
#